data_AF-A0A9D5HQE8-F1
#
_entry.id   AF-A0A9D5HQE8-F1
#
_cell.length_a   1.000
_cell.length_b   1.000
_cell.length_c   1.000
_cell.angle_alpha   90.00
_cell.angle_beta   90.00
_cell.angle_gamma   90.00
#
_symmetry.space_group_name_H-M   'P 1'
#
loop_
_entity.id
_entity.type
_entity.pdbx_description
1 polymer ?
#
loop_
_entity_poly.entity_id
_entity_poly.type
_entity_poly.pdbx_seq_one_letter_code
_entity_poly.pdbx_strand_id
1 'polypeptide(L)'
;MDSNPSSTSTSDPSSLKLAIAIALLRYKNLHCSSSSHPDAQRWRRKVLPQIVACRCHFFDVCGKPSPSSEQLGREGLWIDEVLRRRFLRLLRWKERRKNLDGSLRKRNSIEFNSEDEIDRINISIDFLVELSHSKIVENDSSFRTLSHQAVDFILASLRNLLSSEKGSELIEEMINGLILNLTQRMCTTENEGSLSSDSDADFCIQHLIRKLGDEPFIGQRVILTVSQRICIQVESLLLLDPFDDAYLGMHDNMFMMIQLIEFLISDHLHIWKTIEDFDWRLLEEWVRSVLQARNSLVLLESRNGLYVLYIERVIGEISKQLGPLQQGKLNLDILSNLHC
;
A
#
# COMPACT_ATOMS: atom_id res chain seq x y z
N MET A 1 78.69 6.73 -35.73
CA MET A 1 77.78 5.70 -36.27
C MET A 1 76.98 5.16 -35.12
N ASP A 2 75.67 5.21 -35.30
CA ASP A 2 74.55 4.54 -34.63
C ASP A 2 74.21 4.86 -33.17
N SER A 3 73.12 5.60 -33.08
CA SER A 3 72.25 5.92 -31.95
C SER A 3 71.20 4.84 -31.75
N ASN A 4 70.90 4.45 -30.50
CA ASN A 4 69.52 4.28 -29.97
C ASN A 4 69.52 3.98 -28.45
N PRO A 5 68.38 4.05 -27.73
CA PRO A 5 68.10 5.19 -26.86
C PRO A 5 67.93 4.82 -25.37
N SER A 6 68.10 5.80 -24.49
CA SER A 6 67.56 5.75 -23.13
C SER A 6 66.93 7.10 -22.80
N SER A 7 65.59 7.16 -22.85
CA SER A 7 64.82 8.18 -22.18
C SER A 7 63.91 7.49 -21.17
N THR A 8 64.43 7.39 -19.96
CA THR A 8 63.68 7.22 -18.73
C THR A 8 62.63 8.34 -18.64
N SER A 9 61.36 7.99 -18.84
CA SER A 9 60.25 8.91 -18.57
C SER A 9 60.14 9.09 -17.06
N THR A 10 60.70 10.21 -16.61
CA THR A 10 60.54 10.77 -15.28
C THR A 10 59.06 10.96 -14.99
N SER A 11 58.54 10.22 -14.00
CA SER A 11 57.18 10.36 -13.51
C SER A 11 56.98 11.78 -12.98
N ASP A 12 56.22 12.59 -13.70
CA ASP A 12 55.95 13.98 -13.39
C ASP A 12 55.35 14.09 -11.97
N PRO A 13 55.98 14.78 -11.01
CA PRO A 13 55.48 14.91 -9.64
C PRO A 13 54.10 15.57 -9.57
N SER A 14 53.69 16.25 -10.64
CA SER A 14 52.37 16.85 -10.84
C SER A 14 51.29 15.79 -11.02
N SER A 15 51.60 14.69 -11.73
CA SER A 15 50.69 13.57 -11.99
C SER A 15 50.44 12.74 -10.72
N LEU A 16 51.47 12.54 -9.90
CA LEU A 16 51.35 11.87 -8.60
C LEU A 16 50.52 12.69 -7.62
N LYS A 17 50.72 14.01 -7.57
CA LYS A 17 49.91 14.92 -6.75
C LYS A 17 48.44 14.92 -7.17
N LEU A 18 48.16 14.89 -8.47
CA LEU A 18 46.80 14.81 -9.00
C LEU A 18 46.15 13.45 -8.69
N ALA A 19 46.89 12.35 -8.84
CA ALA A 19 46.41 11.01 -8.49
C ALA A 19 46.11 10.87 -6.99
N ILE A 20 46.97 11.41 -6.12
CA ILE A 20 46.76 11.44 -4.68
C ILE A 20 45.56 12.34 -4.33
N ALA A 21 45.40 13.50 -4.98
CA ALA A 21 44.25 14.37 -4.77
C ALA A 21 42.92 13.69 -5.17
N ILE A 22 42.91 12.97 -6.28
CA ILE A 22 41.74 12.20 -6.75
C ILE A 22 41.46 11.03 -5.80
N ALA A 23 42.49 10.33 -5.32
CA ALA A 23 42.34 9.25 -4.34
C ALA A 23 41.80 9.76 -3.00
N LEU A 24 42.27 10.90 -2.51
CA LEU A 24 41.78 11.54 -1.28
C LEU A 24 40.36 12.09 -1.44
N LEU A 25 39.99 12.61 -2.61
CA LEU A 25 38.61 13.02 -2.92
C LEU A 25 37.65 11.83 -2.97
N ARG A 26 38.08 10.71 -3.56
CA ARG A 26 37.29 9.47 -3.57
C ARG A 26 37.18 8.85 -2.17
N TYR A 27 38.27 8.83 -1.40
CA TYR A 27 38.28 8.38 -0.01
C TYR A 27 37.35 9.25 0.86
N LYS A 28 37.36 10.58 0.70
CA LYS A 28 36.46 11.49 1.40
C LYS A 28 34.99 11.29 1.02
N ASN A 29 34.68 10.96 -0.23
CA ASN A 29 33.30 10.65 -0.67
C ASN A 29 32.81 9.26 -0.23
N LEU A 30 33.71 8.28 -0.07
CA LEU A 30 33.37 6.94 0.44
C LEU A 30 33.30 6.89 1.98
N HIS A 31 34.03 7.75 2.70
CA HIS A 31 34.12 7.70 4.18
C HIS A 31 33.59 8.92 4.94
N CYS A 32 33.06 9.97 4.30
CA CYS A 32 32.39 11.05 5.05
C CYS A 32 30.92 10.71 5.36
N SER A 33 30.74 9.73 6.24
CA SER A 33 29.67 9.77 7.23
C SER A 33 30.15 10.72 8.34
N SER A 34 29.33 11.71 8.71
CA SER A 34 29.61 12.76 9.71
C SER A 34 30.58 13.88 9.29
N SER A 35 30.07 14.90 8.59
CA SER A 35 30.54 16.27 8.80
C SER A 35 29.35 17.21 9.00
N SER A 36 29.26 17.74 10.22
CA SER A 36 28.25 18.69 10.69
C SER A 36 28.53 20.09 10.16
N HIS A 37 28.19 20.35 8.90
CA HIS A 37 28.17 21.70 8.35
C HIS A 37 26.73 22.25 8.38
N PRO A 38 26.46 23.38 9.08
CA PRO A 38 25.10 23.89 9.27
C PRO A 38 24.38 24.24 7.95
N ASP A 39 25.12 24.67 6.92
CA ASP A 39 24.55 24.96 5.60
C ASP A 39 24.16 23.71 4.80
N ALA A 40 24.92 22.61 4.90
CA ALA A 40 24.57 21.35 4.23
C ALA A 40 23.27 20.74 4.79
N GLN A 41 23.04 20.89 6.11
CA GLN A 41 21.77 20.53 6.74
C GLN A 41 20.63 21.49 6.39
N ARG A 42 20.93 22.77 6.10
CA ARG A 42 19.94 23.77 5.68
C ARG A 42 19.42 23.48 4.28
N TRP A 43 20.27 23.04 3.36
CA TRP A 43 19.85 22.62 2.01
C TRP A 43 19.16 21.25 2.01
N ARG A 44 19.59 20.29 2.84
CA ARG A 44 18.85 19.02 3.02
C ARG A 44 17.42 19.24 3.55
N ARG A 45 17.24 20.16 4.52
CA ARG A 45 15.92 20.54 5.05
C ARG A 45 15.04 21.34 4.08
N LYS A 46 15.61 21.94 3.03
CA LYS A 46 14.88 22.72 2.01
C LYS A 46 14.59 21.95 0.72
N VAL A 47 15.25 20.82 0.49
CA VAL A 47 15.20 20.07 -0.78
C VAL A 47 14.51 18.71 -0.65
N LEU A 48 14.55 18.07 0.52
CA LEU A 48 13.70 16.93 0.83
C LEU A 48 12.51 17.40 1.68
N PRO A 49 11.27 16.95 1.37
CA PRO A 49 10.19 17.09 2.34
C PRO A 49 10.64 16.43 3.65
N GLN A 50 10.20 16.93 4.80
CA GLN A 50 10.54 16.31 6.07
C GLN A 50 9.81 14.96 6.13
N ILE A 51 10.44 13.92 5.58
CA ILE A 51 10.02 12.53 5.74
C ILE A 51 10.36 12.19 7.19
N VAL A 52 9.49 12.62 8.10
CA VAL A 52 9.54 12.21 9.49
C VAL A 52 9.28 10.72 9.48
N ALA A 53 10.23 9.92 9.97
CA ALA A 53 10.02 8.50 10.15
C ALA A 53 8.70 8.30 10.91
N CYS A 54 7.76 7.58 10.32
CA CYS A 54 6.48 7.34 10.96
C CYS A 54 6.73 6.61 12.29
N ARG A 55 6.41 7.26 13.42
CA ARG A 55 6.40 6.63 14.75
C ARG A 55 5.08 5.91 15.04
N CYS A 56 4.30 5.68 14.00
CA CYS A 56 3.01 5.02 14.08
C CYS A 56 3.25 3.53 14.37
N HIS A 57 2.45 2.98 15.28
CA HIS A 57 2.37 1.54 15.55
C HIS A 57 1.72 0.75 14.40
N PHE A 58 1.69 1.32 13.19
CA PHE A 58 0.86 0.91 12.07
C PHE A 58 1.15 -0.51 11.58
N PHE A 59 2.40 -0.94 11.64
CA PHE A 59 2.80 -2.32 11.40
C PHE A 59 3.33 -3.00 12.68
N ASP A 60 3.19 -2.38 13.85
CA ASP A 60 3.72 -2.96 15.11
C ASP A 60 2.87 -4.15 15.60
N VAL A 61 1.70 -4.36 15.00
CA VAL A 61 0.87 -5.56 15.18
C VAL A 61 1.43 -6.76 14.40
N CYS A 62 2.37 -6.57 13.46
CA CYS A 62 2.90 -7.64 12.60
C CYS A 62 3.95 -8.55 13.27
N GLY A 63 4.44 -8.31 14.49
CA GLY A 63 5.34 -9.29 15.12
C GLY A 63 6.09 -8.83 16.38
N LYS A 64 6.26 -9.76 17.32
CA LYS A 64 6.95 -9.65 18.62
C LYS A 64 8.43 -9.19 18.50
N PRO A 65 9.05 -8.67 19.58
CA PRO A 65 10.38 -8.10 19.51
C PRO A 65 11.47 -9.19 19.48
N SER A 66 12.49 -9.02 18.65
CA SER A 66 13.74 -9.79 18.76
C SER A 66 14.95 -8.98 18.22
N PRO A 67 16.20 -9.38 18.50
CA PRO A 67 17.24 -8.50 19.06
C PRO A 67 18.11 -7.78 18.02
N SER A 68 18.75 -6.70 18.49
CA SER A 68 19.81 -5.87 17.91
C SER A 68 20.42 -6.33 16.56
N SER A 69 20.12 -5.56 15.52
CA SER A 69 20.77 -5.62 14.19
C SER A 69 22.15 -4.97 14.23
N GLU A 70 23.20 -5.78 14.03
CA GLU A 70 24.45 -5.33 13.43
C GLU A 70 24.50 -5.81 11.97
N GLN A 71 24.65 -4.82 11.08
CA GLN A 71 25.25 -4.91 9.74
C GLN A 71 24.83 -6.07 8.83
N LEU A 72 23.78 -5.82 8.02
CA LEU A 72 23.70 -6.42 6.69
C LEU A 72 23.42 -5.34 5.64
N GLY A 73 24.07 -5.49 4.49
CA GLY A 73 24.17 -4.50 3.42
C GLY A 73 22.83 -4.02 2.90
N ARG A 74 22.79 -2.72 2.59
CA ARG A 74 21.63 -1.99 2.04
C ARG A 74 21.33 -2.45 0.60
N GLU A 75 20.68 -3.59 0.44
CA GLU A 75 19.90 -3.88 -0.77
C GLU A 75 18.53 -3.21 -0.59
N GLY A 76 18.47 -1.91 -0.88
CA GLY A 76 17.28 -1.11 -0.71
C GLY A 76 16.21 -1.39 -1.76
N LEU A 77 14.95 -1.37 -1.32
CA LEU A 77 13.71 -1.12 -2.07
C LEU A 77 13.95 -0.73 -3.56
N TRP A 78 13.86 -1.71 -4.47
CA TRP A 78 13.93 -1.46 -5.91
C TRP A 78 12.60 -0.86 -6.38
N ILE A 79 12.50 0.48 -6.33
CA ILE A 79 11.40 1.25 -6.91
C ILE A 79 11.94 2.01 -8.10
N ASP A 80 11.17 2.12 -9.17
CA ASP A 80 11.43 3.02 -10.29
C ASP A 80 11.67 4.44 -9.76
N GLU A 81 12.90 4.89 -9.94
CA GLU A 81 13.37 6.15 -9.41
C GLU A 81 12.66 7.33 -10.09
N VAL A 82 12.05 7.16 -11.28
CA VAL A 82 11.24 8.18 -11.93
C VAL A 82 9.89 8.31 -11.23
N LEU A 83 9.18 7.22 -10.95
CA LEU A 83 7.92 7.17 -10.20
C LEU A 83 8.12 7.70 -8.78
N ARG A 84 9.16 7.24 -8.09
CA ARG A 84 9.53 7.77 -6.77
C ARG A 84 9.78 9.28 -6.80
N ARG A 85 10.50 9.80 -7.80
CA ARG A 85 10.71 11.26 -7.94
C ARG A 85 9.43 12.02 -8.28
N ARG A 86 8.53 11.44 -9.08
CA ARG A 86 7.21 12.04 -9.40
C ARG A 86 6.37 12.15 -8.13
N PHE A 87 6.27 11.08 -7.35
CA PHE A 87 5.56 11.07 -6.08
C PHE A 87 6.16 12.04 -5.04
N LEU A 88 7.49 12.07 -4.86
CA LEU A 88 8.11 13.03 -3.94
C LEU A 88 7.94 14.50 -4.38
N ARG A 89 7.86 14.78 -5.69
CA ARG A 89 7.49 16.11 -6.19
C ARG A 89 6.05 16.47 -5.82
N LEU A 90 5.15 15.49 -5.89
CA LEU A 90 3.75 15.63 -5.49
C LEU A 90 3.60 15.95 -4.00
N LEU A 91 4.29 15.21 -3.12
CA LEU A 91 4.26 15.46 -1.68
C LEU A 91 4.79 16.85 -1.32
N ARG A 92 5.93 17.27 -1.90
CA ARG A 92 6.47 18.63 -1.71
C ARG A 92 5.52 19.71 -2.20
N TRP A 93 4.74 19.43 -3.23
CA TRP A 93 3.74 20.37 -3.71
C TRP A 93 2.58 20.48 -2.70
N LYS A 94 2.07 19.35 -2.18
CA LYS A 94 1.01 19.32 -1.15
C LYS A 94 1.45 20.03 0.14
N GLU A 95 2.68 19.79 0.60
CA GLU A 95 3.24 20.44 1.79
C GLU A 95 3.41 21.97 1.62
N ARG A 96 3.89 22.40 0.44
CA ARG A 96 3.97 23.84 0.11
C ARG A 96 2.59 24.52 0.15
N ARG A 97 1.53 23.85 -0.31
CA ARG A 97 0.16 24.37 -0.23
C ARG A 97 -0.37 24.46 1.19
N LYS A 98 -0.15 23.44 2.04
CA LYS A 98 -0.54 23.49 3.46
C LYS A 98 0.06 24.71 4.20
N ASN A 99 1.28 25.10 3.84
CA ASN A 99 1.94 26.27 4.43
C ASN A 99 1.45 27.63 3.89
N LEU A 100 0.81 27.65 2.71
CA LEU A 100 0.21 28.85 2.12
C LEU A 100 -1.20 29.14 2.67
N ASP A 101 -1.96 28.09 3.02
CA ASP A 101 -3.30 28.21 3.61
C ASP A 101 -3.30 28.89 5.00
N GLY A 102 -2.15 28.94 5.69
CA GLY A 102 -2.02 29.61 6.99
C GLY A 102 -1.87 31.14 6.95
N SER A 103 -1.56 31.75 5.79
CA SER A 103 -1.17 33.17 5.77
C SER A 103 -1.96 34.08 4.83
N LEU A 104 -2.58 33.64 3.74
CA LEU A 104 -3.28 34.57 2.84
C LEU A 104 -4.45 33.86 2.14
N ARG A 105 -5.63 33.93 2.76
CA ARG A 105 -6.89 33.97 2.00
C ARG A 105 -6.76 35.16 1.05
N LYS A 106 -6.93 34.95 -0.26
CA LYS A 106 -7.02 35.98 -1.32
C LYS A 106 -5.68 36.37 -2.01
N ARG A 107 -5.12 35.46 -2.81
CA ARG A 107 -4.61 35.86 -4.14
C ARG A 107 -4.63 34.68 -5.10
N ASN A 108 -5.61 34.72 -6.00
CA ASN A 108 -5.86 33.83 -7.13
C ASN A 108 -6.13 32.38 -6.74
N SER A 109 -7.43 32.07 -6.63
CA SER A 109 -7.94 30.73 -6.95
C SER A 109 -7.44 30.38 -8.34
N ILE A 110 -6.30 29.69 -8.42
CA ILE A 110 -6.03 28.81 -9.55
C ILE A 110 -7.14 27.77 -9.42
N GLU A 111 -8.17 27.91 -10.26
CA GLU A 111 -9.13 26.83 -10.51
C GLU A 111 -8.31 25.57 -10.70
N PHE A 112 -8.42 24.65 -9.74
CA PHE A 112 -7.87 23.33 -9.91
C PHE A 112 -8.69 22.68 -11.00
N ASN A 113 -8.05 22.42 -12.14
CA ASN A 113 -8.65 21.56 -13.15
C ASN A 113 -8.77 20.17 -12.52
N SER A 114 -9.95 19.55 -12.58
CA SER A 114 -10.16 18.19 -12.10
C SER A 114 -9.17 17.21 -12.75
N GLU A 115 -8.73 17.49 -13.98
CA GLU A 115 -7.68 16.73 -14.68
C GLU A 115 -6.35 16.73 -13.92
N ASP A 116 -5.94 17.87 -13.35
CA ASP A 116 -4.72 17.96 -12.54
C ASP A 116 -4.83 17.13 -11.25
N GLU A 117 -6.03 16.92 -10.71
CA GLU A 117 -6.23 16.08 -9.52
C GLU A 117 -6.27 14.59 -9.88
N ILE A 118 -6.87 14.23 -11.02
CA ILE A 118 -6.87 12.88 -11.59
C ILE A 118 -5.44 12.39 -11.86
N ASP A 119 -4.59 13.19 -12.50
CA ASP A 119 -3.19 12.82 -12.75
C ASP A 119 -2.42 12.57 -11.44
N ARG A 120 -2.72 13.35 -10.40
CA ARG A 120 -2.03 13.26 -9.10
C ARG A 120 -2.45 12.04 -8.30
N ILE A 121 -3.74 11.70 -8.31
CA ILE A 121 -4.20 10.46 -7.70
C ILE A 121 -3.65 9.26 -8.49
N ASN A 122 -3.57 9.32 -9.82
CA ASN A 122 -2.95 8.27 -10.63
C ASN A 122 -1.49 8.02 -10.26
N ILE A 123 -0.67 9.08 -10.17
CA ILE A 123 0.74 8.98 -9.75
C ILE A 123 0.87 8.34 -8.37
N SER A 124 -0.05 8.62 -7.46
CA SER A 124 -0.03 8.07 -6.10
C SER A 124 -0.45 6.60 -6.07
N ILE A 125 -1.41 6.22 -6.91
CA ILE A 125 -1.83 4.83 -7.12
C ILE A 125 -0.69 4.02 -7.73
N ASP A 126 -0.12 4.48 -8.85
CA ASP A 126 1.01 3.82 -9.52
C ASP A 126 2.17 3.59 -8.56
N PHE A 127 2.51 4.62 -7.77
CA PHE A 127 3.57 4.53 -6.78
C PHE A 127 3.25 3.54 -5.65
N LEU A 128 2.01 3.50 -5.15
CA LEU A 128 1.62 2.56 -4.09
C LEU A 128 1.60 1.11 -4.59
N VAL A 129 1.10 0.88 -5.81
CA VAL A 129 1.12 -0.44 -6.45
C VAL A 129 2.56 -0.90 -6.62
N GLU A 130 3.43 -0.05 -7.17
CA GLU A 130 4.84 -0.41 -7.33
C GLU A 130 5.53 -0.70 -5.99
N LEU A 131 5.28 0.16 -4.99
CA LEU A 131 5.80 -0.02 -3.63
C LEU A 131 5.36 -1.36 -3.04
N SER A 132 4.11 -1.79 -3.27
CA SER A 132 3.58 -3.07 -2.79
C SER A 132 4.22 -4.31 -3.45
N HIS A 133 4.76 -4.17 -4.66
CA HIS A 133 5.44 -5.25 -5.38
C HIS A 133 6.95 -5.28 -5.11
N SER A 134 7.51 -4.25 -4.49
CA SER A 134 8.92 -4.25 -4.09
C SER A 134 9.14 -5.17 -2.89
N LYS A 135 10.30 -5.86 -2.85
CA LYS A 135 10.67 -6.70 -1.71
C LYS A 135 10.63 -5.88 -0.42
N ILE A 136 9.65 -6.18 0.45
CA ILE A 136 9.46 -5.48 1.72
C ILE A 136 10.52 -6.01 2.67
N VAL A 137 11.58 -5.24 2.89
CA VAL A 137 12.59 -5.58 3.90
C VAL A 137 11.99 -5.34 5.29
N GLU A 138 12.08 -6.33 6.18
CA GLU A 138 11.65 -6.22 7.57
C GLU A 138 12.17 -4.91 8.22
N ASN A 139 11.26 -4.17 8.85
CA ASN A 139 11.53 -2.88 9.49
C ASN A 139 12.02 -1.74 8.58
N ASP A 140 11.72 -1.76 7.28
CA ASP A 140 12.00 -0.59 6.44
C ASP A 140 11.07 0.60 6.78
N SER A 141 11.58 1.48 7.65
CA SER A 141 10.94 2.76 8.00
C SER A 141 10.61 3.62 6.78
N SER A 142 11.31 3.43 5.65
CA SER A 142 11.03 4.09 4.38
C SER A 142 9.75 3.55 3.74
N PHE A 143 9.59 2.22 3.64
CA PHE A 143 8.34 1.60 3.14
C PHE A 143 7.14 2.07 3.96
N ARG A 144 7.25 2.00 5.30
CA ARG A 144 6.16 2.43 6.19
C ARG A 144 5.76 3.88 5.96
N THR A 145 6.75 4.77 5.89
CA THR A 145 6.47 6.21 5.73
C THR A 145 5.91 6.54 4.35
N LEU A 146 6.45 5.94 3.29
CA LEU A 146 6.04 6.21 1.91
C LEU A 146 4.64 5.65 1.61
N SER A 147 4.34 4.44 2.10
CA SER A 147 3.03 3.83 1.94
C SER A 147 1.93 4.64 2.64
N HIS A 148 2.17 5.10 3.89
CA HIS A 148 1.26 6.02 4.57
C HIS A 148 1.02 7.30 3.78
N GLN A 149 2.11 7.92 3.32
CA GLN A 149 2.00 9.18 2.58
C GLN A 149 1.22 8.99 1.28
N ALA A 150 1.36 7.84 0.62
CA ALA A 150 0.61 7.51 -0.59
C ALA A 150 -0.87 7.29 -0.28
N VAL A 151 -1.19 6.49 0.74
CA VAL A 151 -2.58 6.25 1.20
C VAL A 151 -3.24 7.57 1.62
N ASP A 152 -2.61 8.36 2.49
CA ASP A 152 -3.12 9.67 2.92
C ASP A 152 -3.26 10.66 1.76
N PHE A 153 -2.46 10.51 0.71
CA PHE A 153 -2.62 11.30 -0.50
C PHE A 153 -3.84 10.86 -1.30
N ILE A 154 -3.96 9.57 -1.58
CA ILE A 154 -5.09 8.96 -2.30
C ILE A 154 -6.41 9.34 -1.62
N LEU A 155 -6.53 9.11 -0.31
CA LEU A 155 -7.75 9.40 0.44
C LEU A 155 -8.12 10.89 0.39
N ALA A 156 -7.13 11.78 0.56
CA ALA A 156 -7.38 13.23 0.50
C ALA A 156 -7.78 13.69 -0.91
N SER A 157 -7.14 13.17 -1.95
CA SER A 157 -7.49 13.49 -3.33
C SER A 157 -8.86 12.94 -3.72
N LEU A 158 -9.18 11.72 -3.29
CA LEU A 158 -10.47 11.09 -3.57
C LEU A 158 -11.63 11.91 -2.97
N ARG A 159 -11.52 12.37 -1.73
CA ARG A 159 -12.56 13.23 -1.11
C ARG A 159 -12.82 14.52 -1.89
N ASN A 160 -11.76 15.16 -2.39
CA ASN A 160 -11.90 16.36 -3.23
C ASN A 160 -12.60 16.04 -4.54
N LEU A 161 -12.21 14.94 -5.19
CA LEU A 161 -12.75 14.52 -6.47
C LEU A 161 -14.20 14.04 -6.35
N LEU A 162 -14.57 13.28 -5.32
CA LEU A 162 -15.95 12.86 -5.09
C LEU A 162 -16.90 14.04 -4.81
N SER A 163 -16.37 15.14 -4.28
CA SER A 163 -17.12 16.40 -4.13
C SER A 163 -17.33 17.13 -5.46
N SER A 164 -16.59 16.77 -6.50
CA SER A 164 -16.64 17.33 -7.84
C SER A 164 -17.17 16.26 -8.81
N GLU A 165 -18.47 16.28 -9.11
CA GLU A 165 -19.21 15.30 -9.93
C GLU A 165 -18.57 14.90 -11.29
N LYS A 166 -17.55 15.63 -11.77
CA LYS A 166 -16.79 15.36 -13.00
C LYS A 166 -15.74 14.25 -12.80
N GLY A 167 -15.79 13.23 -13.67
CA GLY A 167 -14.75 12.19 -13.76
C GLY A 167 -14.95 10.98 -12.86
N SER A 168 -16.15 10.79 -12.30
CA SER A 168 -16.48 9.70 -11.38
C SER A 168 -16.15 8.30 -11.93
N GLU A 169 -16.42 8.04 -13.21
CA GLU A 169 -16.17 6.74 -13.85
C GLU A 169 -14.67 6.41 -13.92
N LEU A 170 -13.83 7.36 -14.35
CA LEU A 170 -12.38 7.17 -14.42
C LEU A 170 -11.77 6.95 -13.03
N ILE A 171 -12.23 7.70 -12.03
CA ILE A 171 -11.76 7.54 -10.64
C ILE A 171 -12.13 6.15 -10.13
N GLU A 172 -13.33 5.69 -10.42
CA GLU A 172 -13.77 4.35 -10.08
C GLU A 172 -12.90 3.27 -10.74
N GLU A 173 -12.60 3.39 -12.04
CA GLU A 173 -11.70 2.46 -12.74
C GLU A 173 -10.30 2.42 -12.11
N MET A 174 -9.74 3.59 -11.77
CA MET A 174 -8.43 3.70 -11.12
C MET A 174 -8.40 3.04 -9.74
N ILE A 175 -9.44 3.27 -8.94
CA ILE A 175 -9.56 2.68 -7.60
C ILE A 175 -9.80 1.17 -7.69
N ASN A 176 -10.65 0.70 -8.61
CA ASN A 176 -10.84 -0.72 -8.86
C ASN A 176 -9.53 -1.40 -9.30
N GLY A 177 -8.76 -0.74 -10.17
CA GLY A 177 -7.42 -1.17 -10.55
C GLY A 177 -6.47 -1.28 -9.36
N LEU A 178 -6.43 -0.27 -8.47
CA LEU A 178 -5.65 -0.30 -7.24
C LEU A 178 -6.06 -1.49 -6.34
N ILE A 179 -7.36 -1.66 -6.09
CA ILE A 179 -7.89 -2.73 -5.23
C ILE A 179 -7.52 -4.10 -5.79
N LEU A 180 -7.70 -4.30 -7.09
CA LEU A 180 -7.38 -5.56 -7.75
C LEU A 180 -5.89 -5.89 -7.63
N ASN A 181 -5.01 -4.91 -7.87
CA ASN A 181 -3.56 -5.11 -7.78
C ASN A 181 -3.12 -5.42 -6.34
N LEU A 182 -3.59 -4.68 -5.34
CA LEU A 182 -3.24 -4.94 -3.94
C LEU A 182 -3.81 -6.27 -3.45
N THR A 183 -5.05 -6.61 -3.83
CA THR A 183 -5.67 -7.89 -3.49
C THR A 183 -4.90 -9.05 -4.12
N GLN A 184 -4.45 -8.89 -5.36
CA GLN A 184 -3.62 -9.88 -6.03
C GLN A 184 -2.28 -10.03 -5.32
N ARG A 185 -1.58 -8.93 -4.99
CA ARG A 185 -0.29 -8.98 -4.27
C ARG A 185 -0.40 -9.60 -2.88
N MET A 186 -1.50 -9.35 -2.17
CA MET A 186 -1.82 -9.98 -0.88
C MET A 186 -2.04 -11.50 -1.01
N CYS A 187 -2.43 -11.97 -2.19
CA CYS A 187 -2.72 -13.39 -2.46
C CYS A 187 -1.62 -14.11 -3.26
N THR A 188 -0.49 -13.44 -3.54
CA THR A 188 0.63 -14.06 -4.28
C THR A 188 1.77 -14.31 -3.31
N THR A 189 1.98 -15.56 -2.95
CA THR A 189 3.20 -16.01 -2.26
C THR A 189 4.33 -16.01 -3.29
N GLU A 190 5.38 -15.21 -3.09
CA GLU A 190 6.54 -15.17 -4.00
C GLU A 190 7.24 -16.53 -4.01
N ASN A 191 6.97 -17.31 -5.05
CA ASN A 191 7.46 -18.66 -5.20
C ASN A 191 8.85 -18.64 -5.86
N GLU A 192 9.87 -18.14 -5.14
CA GLU A 192 11.28 -18.31 -5.55
C GLU A 192 12.19 -18.59 -4.35
N GLY A 193 12.31 -19.88 -4.00
CA GLY A 193 13.55 -20.48 -3.47
C GLY A 193 14.11 -19.94 -2.15
N SER A 194 13.38 -19.14 -1.39
CA SER A 194 13.84 -18.60 -0.10
C SER A 194 12.95 -19.10 1.03
N LEU A 195 13.53 -19.92 1.92
CA LEU A 195 12.89 -20.46 3.13
C LEU A 195 12.68 -19.39 4.24
N SER A 196 12.67 -18.09 3.90
CA SER A 196 12.35 -17.03 4.85
C SER A 196 10.91 -16.58 4.65
N SER A 197 10.13 -16.72 5.71
CA SER A 197 8.75 -16.31 5.90
C SER A 197 8.43 -14.91 5.35
N ASP A 198 7.86 -14.81 4.15
CA ASP A 198 7.38 -13.53 3.60
C ASP A 198 5.96 -13.16 4.12
N SER A 199 5.53 -13.79 5.22
CA SER A 199 4.21 -13.60 5.84
C SER A 199 3.97 -12.15 6.26
N ASP A 200 5.03 -11.42 6.63
CA ASP A 200 4.94 -10.03 7.08
C ASP A 200 4.59 -9.06 5.94
N ALA A 201 5.00 -9.37 4.70
CA ALA A 201 4.69 -8.55 3.53
C ALA A 201 3.19 -8.57 3.23
N ASP A 202 2.56 -9.75 3.26
CA ASP A 202 1.13 -9.90 2.98
C ASP A 202 0.27 -9.24 4.06
N PHE A 203 0.68 -9.29 5.33
CA PHE A 203 0.06 -8.50 6.41
C PHE A 203 0.20 -7.00 6.19
N CYS A 204 1.35 -6.55 5.69
CA CYS A 204 1.54 -5.14 5.34
C CYS A 204 0.55 -4.72 4.24
N ILE A 205 0.37 -5.52 3.19
CA ILE A 205 -0.57 -5.23 2.11
C ILE A 205 -2.02 -5.26 2.63
N GLN A 206 -2.40 -6.27 3.41
CA GLN A 206 -3.72 -6.33 4.04
C GLN A 206 -4.02 -5.07 4.86
N HIS A 207 -3.02 -4.59 5.61
CA HIS A 207 -3.15 -3.36 6.39
C HIS A 207 -3.30 -2.12 5.51
N LEU A 208 -2.56 -2.03 4.40
CA LEU A 208 -2.74 -0.92 3.43
C LEU A 208 -4.15 -0.91 2.85
N ILE A 209 -4.68 -2.07 2.49
CA ILE A 209 -6.05 -2.20 1.99
C ILE A 209 -7.06 -1.79 3.07
N ARG A 210 -6.90 -2.27 4.31
CA ARG A 210 -7.73 -1.86 5.45
C ARG A 210 -7.71 -0.35 5.64
N LYS A 211 -6.53 0.28 5.55
CA LYS A 211 -6.40 1.74 5.73
C LYS A 211 -7.03 2.53 4.60
N LEU A 212 -6.89 2.08 3.36
CA LEU A 212 -7.60 2.66 2.21
C LEU A 212 -9.13 2.53 2.40
N GLY A 213 -9.58 1.45 3.03
CA GLY A 213 -10.97 1.22 3.39
C GLY A 213 -11.57 2.24 4.37
N ASP A 214 -10.78 3.09 5.03
CA ASP A 214 -11.31 4.16 5.88
C ASP A 214 -12.32 5.05 5.12
N GLU A 215 -12.14 5.21 3.82
CA GLU A 215 -13.12 5.85 2.93
C GLU A 215 -14.18 4.85 2.45
N PRO A 216 -15.49 5.09 2.66
CA PRO A 216 -16.57 4.16 2.28
C PRO A 216 -16.56 3.82 0.80
N PHE A 217 -16.20 4.77 -0.08
CA PHE A 217 -16.10 4.55 -1.52
C PHE A 217 -15.12 3.43 -1.87
N ILE A 218 -14.00 3.33 -1.16
CA ILE A 218 -12.99 2.29 -1.36
C ILE A 218 -13.37 1.04 -0.56
N GLY A 219 -13.71 1.18 0.72
CA GLY A 219 -13.97 0.08 1.62
C GLY A 219 -15.07 -0.88 1.13
N GLN A 220 -16.17 -0.33 0.61
CA GLN A 220 -17.24 -1.16 0.03
C GLN A 220 -16.78 -1.96 -1.19
N ARG A 221 -15.98 -1.35 -2.08
CA ARG A 221 -15.43 -2.01 -3.26
C ARG A 221 -14.41 -3.08 -2.89
N VAL A 222 -13.59 -2.84 -1.87
CA VAL A 222 -12.68 -3.85 -1.33
C VAL A 222 -13.47 -5.07 -0.85
N ILE A 223 -14.52 -4.89 -0.05
CA ILE A 223 -15.32 -6.03 0.44
C ILE A 223 -15.88 -6.81 -0.74
N LEU A 224 -16.45 -6.13 -1.74
CA LEU A 224 -16.99 -6.75 -2.96
C LEU A 224 -15.91 -7.57 -3.71
N THR A 225 -14.77 -6.96 -4.01
CA THR A 225 -13.69 -7.61 -4.75
C THR A 225 -13.12 -8.80 -3.99
N VAL A 226 -12.92 -8.66 -2.68
CA VAL A 226 -12.35 -9.73 -1.85
C VAL A 226 -13.34 -10.89 -1.70
N SER A 227 -14.64 -10.64 -1.54
CA SER A 227 -15.64 -11.71 -1.49
C SER A 227 -15.76 -12.46 -2.82
N GLN A 228 -15.67 -11.76 -3.95
CA GLN A 228 -15.58 -12.41 -5.27
C GLN A 228 -14.30 -13.24 -5.41
N ARG A 229 -13.16 -12.73 -4.92
CA ARG A 229 -11.88 -13.44 -4.95
C ARG A 229 -11.90 -14.71 -4.11
N ILE A 230 -12.58 -14.70 -2.95
CA ILE A 230 -12.83 -15.89 -2.14
C ILE A 230 -13.52 -16.97 -2.97
N CYS A 231 -14.62 -16.64 -3.69
CA CYS A 231 -15.30 -17.62 -4.55
C CYS A 231 -14.35 -18.26 -5.58
N ILE A 232 -13.53 -17.46 -6.25
CA ILE A 232 -12.56 -17.94 -7.24
C ILE A 232 -11.52 -18.85 -6.59
N GLN A 233 -11.00 -18.49 -5.41
CA GLN A 233 -10.02 -19.32 -4.71
C GLN A 233 -10.62 -20.62 -4.19
N VAL A 234 -11.90 -20.64 -3.80
CA VAL A 234 -12.60 -21.86 -3.44
C VAL A 234 -12.62 -22.85 -4.60
N GLU A 235 -12.98 -22.40 -5.80
CA GLU A 235 -12.97 -23.23 -7.01
C GLU A 235 -11.57 -23.78 -7.30
N SER A 236 -10.54 -22.94 -7.17
CA SER A 236 -9.14 -23.36 -7.31
C SER A 236 -8.75 -24.44 -6.28
N LEU A 237 -9.07 -24.22 -5.00
CA LEU A 237 -8.78 -25.17 -3.93
C LEU A 237 -9.48 -26.51 -4.14
N LEU A 238 -10.73 -26.52 -4.61
CA LEU A 238 -11.47 -27.75 -4.90
C LEU A 238 -10.76 -28.63 -5.95
N LEU A 239 -10.05 -28.01 -6.89
CA LEU A 239 -9.35 -28.69 -7.98
C LEU A 239 -7.88 -28.99 -7.67
N LEU A 240 -7.29 -28.31 -6.69
CA LEU A 240 -5.88 -28.45 -6.35
C LEU A 240 -5.60 -29.72 -5.54
N ASP A 241 -4.43 -30.33 -5.79
CA ASP A 241 -3.92 -31.44 -5.00
C ASP A 241 -3.53 -30.94 -3.59
N PRO A 242 -4.05 -31.54 -2.50
CA PRO A 242 -3.68 -31.16 -1.14
C PRO A 242 -2.19 -31.33 -0.80
N PHE A 243 -1.42 -32.04 -1.63
CA PHE A 243 0.02 -32.21 -1.48
C PHE A 243 0.85 -31.25 -2.36
N ASP A 244 0.21 -30.34 -3.11
CA ASP A 244 0.90 -29.30 -3.88
C ASP A 244 1.37 -28.16 -2.96
N ASP A 245 2.57 -27.63 -3.19
CA ASP A 245 3.14 -26.54 -2.38
C ASP A 245 2.25 -25.28 -2.39
N ALA A 246 1.50 -25.04 -3.47
CA ALA A 246 0.58 -23.91 -3.57
C ALA A 246 -0.66 -24.07 -2.66
N TYR A 247 -0.96 -25.28 -2.19
CA TYR A 247 -2.15 -25.56 -1.38
C TYR A 247 -2.13 -24.83 -0.04
N LEU A 248 -0.97 -24.82 0.63
CA LEU A 248 -0.80 -24.11 1.90
C LEU A 248 -0.93 -22.59 1.73
N GLY A 249 -0.28 -22.03 0.69
CA GLY A 249 -0.36 -20.60 0.40
C GLY A 249 -1.79 -20.13 0.10
N MET A 250 -2.57 -20.93 -0.65
CA MET A 250 -3.98 -20.63 -0.90
C MET A 250 -4.83 -20.61 0.38
N HIS A 251 -4.51 -21.47 1.36
CA HIS A 251 -5.21 -21.47 2.64
C HIS A 251 -4.91 -20.23 3.48
N ASP A 252 -3.65 -19.79 3.53
CA ASP A 252 -3.25 -18.56 4.22
C ASP A 252 -3.92 -17.34 3.57
N ASN A 253 -3.92 -17.26 2.24
CA ASN A 253 -4.61 -16.22 1.49
C ASN A 253 -6.12 -16.17 1.80
N MET A 254 -6.76 -17.34 1.94
CA MET A 254 -8.17 -17.42 2.27
C MET A 254 -8.47 -16.81 3.64
N PHE A 255 -7.68 -17.15 4.66
CA PHE A 255 -7.84 -16.56 5.99
C PHE A 255 -7.57 -15.05 5.99
N MET A 256 -6.55 -14.62 5.26
CA MET A 256 -6.22 -13.19 5.11
C MET A 256 -7.36 -12.40 4.48
N MET A 257 -8.02 -12.93 3.45
CA MET A 257 -9.17 -12.31 2.81
C MET A 257 -10.39 -12.23 3.73
N ILE A 258 -10.75 -13.33 4.41
CA ILE A 258 -11.90 -13.34 5.34
C ILE A 258 -11.65 -12.36 6.49
N GLN A 259 -10.43 -12.34 7.03
CA GLN A 259 -10.04 -11.44 8.11
C GLN A 259 -10.05 -9.97 7.66
N LEU A 260 -9.63 -9.67 6.42
CA LEU A 260 -9.71 -8.30 5.88
C LEU A 260 -11.16 -7.81 5.81
N ILE A 261 -12.09 -8.65 5.34
CA ILE A 261 -13.52 -8.32 5.32
C ILE A 261 -14.02 -8.05 6.74
N GLU A 262 -13.68 -8.91 7.70
CA GLU A 262 -14.05 -8.73 9.11
C GLU A 262 -13.56 -7.41 9.69
N PHE A 263 -12.30 -7.07 9.43
CA PHE A 263 -11.70 -5.82 9.89
C PHE A 263 -12.40 -4.60 9.30
N LEU A 264 -12.70 -4.60 8.00
CA LEU A 264 -13.40 -3.49 7.35
C LEU A 264 -14.79 -3.27 7.95
N ILE A 265 -15.53 -4.36 8.16
CA ILE A 265 -16.88 -4.30 8.74
C ILE A 265 -16.83 -3.84 10.21
N SER A 266 -15.94 -4.42 11.01
CA SER A 266 -15.86 -4.13 12.43
C SER A 266 -15.42 -2.70 12.70
N ASP A 267 -14.42 -2.22 11.96
CA ASP A 267 -13.83 -0.90 12.18
C ASP A 267 -14.67 0.22 11.58
N HIS A 268 -15.23 0.02 10.38
CA HIS A 268 -15.66 1.14 9.55
C HIS A 268 -17.14 1.16 9.19
N LEU A 269 -17.83 0.01 9.11
CA LEU A 269 -19.23 -0.03 8.65
C LEU A 269 -20.16 0.86 9.51
N HIS A 270 -19.93 0.91 10.82
CA HIS A 270 -20.70 1.74 11.72
C HIS A 270 -20.53 3.25 11.48
N ILE A 271 -19.36 3.68 10.97
CA ILE A 271 -19.07 5.07 10.58
C ILE A 271 -19.68 5.33 9.21
N TRP A 272 -19.43 4.44 8.25
CA TRP A 272 -19.88 4.60 6.88
C TRP A 272 -21.39 4.82 6.78
N LYS A 273 -22.20 4.06 7.54
CA LYS A 273 -23.67 4.19 7.54
C LYS A 273 -24.20 5.55 8.02
N THR A 274 -23.35 6.35 8.68
CA THR A 274 -23.72 7.69 9.17
C THR A 274 -23.49 8.78 8.13
N ILE A 275 -22.83 8.46 7.02
CA ILE A 275 -22.54 9.38 5.92
C ILE A 275 -23.81 9.54 5.08
N GLU A 276 -24.17 10.79 4.75
CA GLU A 276 -25.41 11.13 4.04
C GLU A 276 -25.48 10.46 2.65
N ASP A 277 -24.38 10.50 1.90
CA ASP A 277 -24.26 9.93 0.55
C ASP A 277 -23.73 8.49 0.54
N PHE A 278 -24.00 7.72 1.60
CA PHE A 278 -23.59 6.32 1.65
C PHE A 278 -24.30 5.49 0.55
N ASP A 279 -23.51 4.83 -0.30
CA ASP A 279 -24.03 4.03 -1.40
C ASP A 279 -24.65 2.71 -0.92
N TRP A 280 -25.96 2.73 -0.70
CA TRP A 280 -26.73 1.56 -0.29
C TRP A 280 -26.83 0.48 -1.37
N ARG A 281 -26.71 0.84 -2.66
CA ARG A 281 -26.80 -0.14 -3.75
C ARG A 281 -25.53 -0.98 -3.79
N LEU A 282 -24.38 -0.34 -3.67
CA LEU A 282 -23.10 -1.03 -3.54
C LEU A 282 -23.07 -1.87 -2.24
N LEU A 283 -23.69 -1.38 -1.15
CA LEU A 283 -23.84 -2.18 0.06
C LEU A 283 -24.61 -3.47 -0.20
N GLU A 284 -25.74 -3.37 -0.88
CA GLU A 284 -26.54 -4.52 -1.25
C GLU A 284 -25.74 -5.52 -2.11
N GLU A 285 -24.95 -5.02 -3.04
CA GLU A 285 -24.10 -5.83 -3.92
C GLU A 285 -23.02 -6.60 -3.16
N TRP A 286 -22.24 -5.93 -2.31
CA TRP A 286 -21.18 -6.62 -1.58
C TRP A 286 -21.73 -7.55 -0.52
N VAL A 287 -22.88 -7.25 0.11
CA VAL A 287 -23.52 -8.20 1.04
C VAL A 287 -23.95 -9.47 0.32
N ARG A 288 -24.55 -9.36 -0.88
CA ARG A 288 -24.85 -10.56 -1.71
C ARG A 288 -23.59 -11.33 -2.05
N SER A 289 -22.50 -10.64 -2.37
CA SER A 289 -21.23 -11.29 -2.68
C SER A 289 -20.60 -11.99 -1.47
N VAL A 290 -20.71 -11.43 -0.26
CA VAL A 290 -20.28 -12.09 0.99
C VAL A 290 -21.11 -13.35 1.27
N LEU A 291 -22.44 -13.29 1.08
CA LEU A 291 -23.31 -14.46 1.22
C LEU A 291 -22.97 -15.54 0.18
N GLN A 292 -22.66 -15.14 -1.05
CA GLN A 292 -22.19 -16.06 -2.09
C GLN A 292 -20.85 -16.69 -1.70
N ALA A 293 -19.91 -15.91 -1.18
CA ALA A 293 -18.63 -16.40 -0.68
C ALA A 293 -18.82 -17.43 0.43
N ARG A 294 -19.73 -17.18 1.37
CA ARG A 294 -20.12 -18.15 2.41
C ARG A 294 -20.63 -19.46 1.81
N ASN A 295 -21.54 -19.40 0.84
CA ASN A 295 -22.07 -20.60 0.18
C ASN A 295 -20.98 -21.38 -0.56
N SER A 296 -20.04 -20.70 -1.19
CA SER A 296 -18.87 -21.33 -1.80
C SER A 296 -17.98 -21.99 -0.74
N LEU A 297 -17.69 -21.32 0.37
CA LEU A 297 -16.83 -21.86 1.44
C LEU A 297 -17.41 -23.12 2.10
N VAL A 298 -18.74 -23.26 2.18
CA VAL A 298 -19.40 -24.49 2.65
C VAL A 298 -19.00 -25.72 1.81
N LEU A 299 -18.70 -25.55 0.51
CA LEU A 299 -18.21 -26.65 -0.33
C LEU A 299 -16.86 -27.21 0.15
N LEU A 300 -16.07 -26.40 0.86
CA LEU A 300 -14.79 -26.79 1.45
C LEU A 300 -14.91 -27.26 2.91
N GLU A 301 -16.10 -27.38 3.48
CA GLU A 301 -16.29 -27.74 4.90
C GLU A 301 -15.59 -29.05 5.26
N SER A 302 -15.64 -30.03 4.36
CA SER A 302 -14.96 -31.33 4.54
C SER A 302 -13.43 -31.26 4.51
N ARG A 303 -12.85 -30.21 3.92
CA ARG A 303 -11.40 -29.97 3.87
C ARG A 303 -10.95 -29.08 5.02
N ASN A 304 -11.68 -27.99 5.26
CA ASN A 304 -11.41 -27.05 6.32
C ASN A 304 -12.68 -26.27 6.73
N GLY A 305 -13.38 -26.76 7.75
CA GLY A 305 -14.57 -26.12 8.30
C GLY A 305 -14.33 -24.77 8.97
N LEU A 306 -13.07 -24.37 9.23
CA LEU A 306 -12.77 -23.08 9.86
C LEU A 306 -13.20 -21.90 8.98
N TYR A 307 -13.16 -22.05 7.66
CA TYR A 307 -13.62 -21.01 6.74
C TYR A 307 -15.07 -20.62 6.97
N VAL A 308 -15.93 -21.63 7.16
CA VAL A 308 -17.35 -21.44 7.45
C VAL A 308 -17.49 -20.71 8.79
N LEU A 309 -16.78 -21.13 9.84
CA LEU A 309 -16.84 -20.45 11.14
C LEU A 309 -16.41 -18.98 11.05
N TYR A 310 -15.36 -18.68 10.29
CA TYR A 310 -14.88 -17.30 10.16
C TYR A 310 -15.81 -16.42 9.33
N ILE A 311 -16.35 -16.91 8.21
CA ILE A 311 -17.28 -16.14 7.40
C ILE A 311 -18.65 -15.98 8.09
N GLU A 312 -19.10 -16.97 8.88
CA GLU A 312 -20.31 -16.85 9.69
C GLU A 312 -20.15 -15.79 10.80
N ARG A 313 -18.94 -15.67 11.38
CA ARG A 313 -18.62 -14.55 12.28
C ARG A 313 -18.75 -13.19 11.59
N VAL A 314 -18.26 -13.08 10.35
CA VAL A 314 -18.41 -11.86 9.53
C VAL A 314 -19.90 -11.56 9.29
N ILE A 315 -20.67 -12.55 8.85
CA ILE A 315 -22.12 -12.42 8.62
C ILE A 315 -22.86 -12.00 9.90
N GLY A 316 -22.49 -12.58 11.04
CA GLY A 316 -23.05 -12.19 12.34
C GLY A 316 -22.79 -10.72 12.67
N GLU A 317 -21.59 -10.20 12.40
CA GLU A 317 -21.28 -8.78 12.62
C GLU A 317 -22.04 -7.87 11.64
N ILE A 318 -22.15 -8.25 10.36
CA ILE A 318 -22.99 -7.52 9.38
C ILE A 318 -24.44 -7.45 9.89
N SER A 319 -25.00 -8.58 10.30
CA SER A 319 -26.38 -8.69 10.78
C SER A 319 -26.62 -7.84 12.02
N LYS A 320 -25.67 -7.84 12.96
CA LYS A 320 -25.71 -6.99 14.15
C LYS A 320 -25.71 -5.50 13.81
N GLN A 321 -24.91 -5.08 12.83
CA GLN A 321 -24.80 -3.65 12.46
C GLN A 321 -25.93 -3.15 11.55
N LEU A 322 -26.46 -4.01 10.68
CA LEU A 322 -27.53 -3.69 9.72
C LEU A 322 -28.94 -4.04 10.22
N GLY A 323 -29.08 -4.88 11.25
CA GLY A 323 -30.37 -5.25 11.83
C GLY A 323 -31.26 -4.05 12.23
N PRO A 324 -30.72 -2.96 12.81
CA PRO A 324 -31.52 -1.77 13.11
C PRO A 324 -31.98 -0.96 11.87
N LEU A 325 -31.38 -1.20 10.70
CA LEU A 325 -31.66 -0.49 9.44
C LEU A 325 -32.75 -1.16 8.59
N GLN A 326 -33.44 -2.17 9.14
CA GLN A 326 -34.50 -2.97 8.49
C GLN A 326 -35.69 -2.17 7.91
N GLN A 327 -35.75 -0.85 8.11
CA GLN A 327 -36.78 0.00 7.51
C GLN A 327 -36.32 0.57 6.15
N GLY A 328 -36.53 -0.22 5.09
CA GLY A 328 -36.70 0.28 3.72
C GLY A 328 -35.45 0.53 2.87
N LYS A 329 -34.23 0.36 3.41
CA LYS A 329 -32.98 0.61 2.66
C LYS A 329 -32.33 -0.64 2.06
N LEU A 330 -32.70 -1.82 2.54
CA LEU A 330 -32.12 -3.11 2.11
C LEU A 330 -33.22 -4.07 1.67
N ASN A 331 -32.91 -4.87 0.66
CA ASN A 331 -33.81 -5.90 0.16
C ASN A 331 -34.06 -6.97 1.24
N LEU A 332 -35.34 -7.31 1.43
CA LEU A 332 -35.81 -8.27 2.42
C LEU A 332 -35.19 -9.66 2.24
N ASP A 333 -34.92 -10.08 0.99
CA ASP A 333 -34.31 -11.38 0.71
C ASP A 333 -32.89 -11.46 1.28
N ILE A 334 -32.13 -10.36 1.23
CA ILE A 334 -30.77 -10.31 1.77
C ILE A 334 -30.80 -10.33 3.29
N LEU A 335 -31.71 -9.57 3.89
CA LEU A 335 -31.91 -9.55 5.33
C LEU A 335 -32.30 -10.94 5.87
N SER A 336 -33.12 -11.68 5.13
CA SER A 336 -33.49 -13.04 5.52
C SER A 336 -32.29 -13.99 5.53
N ASN A 337 -31.39 -13.90 4.56
CA ASN A 337 -30.19 -14.73 4.47
C ASN A 337 -29.10 -14.35 5.47
N LEU A 338 -29.13 -13.14 6.02
CA LEU A 338 -28.23 -12.69 7.08
C LEU A 338 -28.63 -13.23 8.47
N HIS A 339 -29.92 -13.53 8.67
CA HIS A 339 -30.47 -13.96 9.96
C HIS A 339 -30.73 -15.48 10.08
N CYS A 340 -30.26 -16.28 9.12
CA CYS A 340 -30.43 -17.74 9.10
C CYS A 340 -29.40 -18.47 9.96
#